data_AF-A0A0L0SGY8-F1
#
_entry.id   AF-A0A0L0SGY8-F1
#
_cell.length_a   1.000
_cell.length_b   1.000
_cell.length_c   1.000
_cell.angle_alpha   90.00
_cell.angle_beta   90.00
_cell.angle_gamma   90.00
#
_symmetry.space_group_name_H-M   'P 1'
#
loop_
_entity.id
_entity.type
_entity.pdbx_description
1 polymer ?
#
loop_
_entity_poly.entity_id
_entity_poly.type
_entity_poly.pdbx_seq_one_letter_code
_entity_poly.pdbx_strand_id
1 'polypeptide(L)'
;MPTAVPPRPATVAAIANGPIKKPSAPDALDAKLRTPPSTHAHHIDYNGAPDRVRQRAADRVTFLLWQTTMYTLLWPIRMLLAVLGTLFTHRDPTEADVLRFIFESSMLMLVRKGMRDGEYLIAVTHCQVRMVHGACTQSLASFSARIVLPTTVDPRTGFLDVTAGSILEFTINGSRTTNPTQMLAALHTYCVASMHTKMHAVAGTIMRKIETDQITALYPSLEITRALHDVLLHSSWSPVAGPKSGWSNFNPVTRESLVAESLNWADFTHAGVFLFKDRLPFARFLWVARNATIKHTRPLGLDAVHAEYLFLHSVAHAVDHYSVHELTKGLRFPIWVGDENARNVADLVRSACFRYSFDAPTLNPFRSNLLREFPRDSVYGRIYREIRDVNREWADVATASIMY
;
A
#
# COMPACT_ATOMS: atom_id res chain seq x y z
N MET A 1 29.70 31.97 31.76
CA MET A 1 29.66 30.80 30.87
C MET A 1 29.04 31.23 29.55
N PRO A 2 29.79 31.24 28.43
CA PRO A 2 29.25 31.60 27.12
C PRO A 2 28.53 30.40 26.51
N THR A 3 27.31 30.61 26.04
CA THR A 3 26.48 29.63 25.32
C THR A 3 26.98 29.47 23.88
N ALA A 4 27.25 28.22 23.49
CA ALA A 4 27.70 27.86 22.16
C ALA A 4 26.57 28.06 21.13
N VAL A 5 26.86 28.80 20.06
CA VAL A 5 26.00 28.96 18.88
C VAL A 5 26.17 27.72 17.98
N PRO A 6 25.08 27.06 17.54
CA PRO A 6 25.19 25.91 16.64
C PRO A 6 25.64 26.35 15.22
N PRO A 7 26.37 25.49 14.49
CA PRO A 7 26.88 25.83 13.17
C PRO A 7 25.74 25.92 12.13
N ARG A 8 25.83 26.91 11.24
CA ARG A 8 24.96 27.03 10.06
C ARG A 8 25.12 25.81 9.14
N PRO A 9 24.05 25.28 8.54
CA PRO A 9 24.16 24.26 7.50
C PRO A 9 24.80 24.84 6.23
N ALA A 10 25.67 24.05 5.62
CA ALA A 10 26.37 24.39 4.39
C ALA A 10 25.40 24.57 3.22
N THR A 11 25.60 25.66 2.48
CA THR A 11 24.91 25.99 1.23
C THR A 11 25.17 24.88 0.20
N VAL A 12 24.13 24.15 -0.20
CA VAL A 12 24.23 23.16 -1.28
C VAL A 12 24.35 23.92 -2.60
N ALA A 13 25.49 23.75 -3.28
CA ALA A 13 25.72 24.32 -4.60
C ALA A 13 24.74 23.75 -5.62
N ALA A 14 24.11 24.63 -6.39
CA ALA A 14 23.21 24.28 -7.48
C ALA A 14 23.98 23.52 -8.57
N ILE A 15 23.63 22.25 -8.80
CA ILE A 15 24.12 21.46 -9.91
C ILE A 15 23.38 21.91 -11.18
N ALA A 16 24.12 22.48 -12.13
CA ALA A 16 23.61 22.81 -13.45
C ALA A 16 23.26 21.52 -14.21
N ASN A 17 21.96 21.29 -14.46
CA ASN A 17 21.49 20.18 -15.28
C ASN A 17 21.66 20.54 -16.76
N GLY A 18 22.52 19.80 -17.46
CA GLY A 18 22.54 19.78 -18.93
C GLY A 18 21.25 19.20 -19.52
N PRO A 19 21.05 19.28 -20.85
CA PRO A 19 19.80 18.91 -21.50
C PRO A 19 19.49 17.42 -21.30
N ILE A 20 18.42 17.16 -20.55
CA ILE A 20 17.88 15.82 -20.27
C ILE A 20 17.37 15.22 -21.59
N LYS A 21 18.04 14.17 -22.08
CA LYS A 21 17.49 13.31 -23.13
C LYS A 21 16.18 12.72 -22.63
N LYS A 22 15.07 12.98 -23.34
CA LYS A 22 13.77 12.34 -23.11
C LYS A 22 13.96 10.80 -23.11
N PRO A 23 13.60 10.09 -22.02
CA PRO A 23 13.53 8.64 -22.07
C PRO A 23 12.32 8.23 -22.91
N SER A 24 12.53 7.36 -23.88
CA SER A 24 11.47 6.70 -24.63
C SER A 24 10.74 5.66 -23.76
N ALA A 25 9.39 5.77 -23.76
CA ALA A 25 8.38 4.73 -23.50
C ALA A 25 8.02 4.30 -22.05
N PRO A 26 7.45 5.19 -21.21
CA PRO A 26 6.54 4.81 -20.13
C PRO A 26 5.13 4.39 -20.63
N ASP A 27 4.67 4.94 -21.76
CA ASP A 27 3.30 4.69 -22.29
C ASP A 27 3.04 3.22 -22.67
N ALA A 28 4.08 2.46 -23.04
CA ALA A 28 3.95 1.08 -23.47
C ALA A 28 3.64 0.10 -22.31
N LEU A 29 4.10 0.40 -21.09
CA LEU A 29 3.80 -0.43 -19.92
C LEU A 29 2.40 -0.12 -19.37
N ASP A 30 2.07 1.17 -19.25
CA ASP A 30 0.73 1.60 -18.85
C ASP A 30 -0.34 1.08 -19.82
N ALA A 31 -0.04 1.03 -21.12
CA ALA A 31 -0.91 0.40 -22.12
C ALA A 31 -1.09 -1.12 -21.87
N LYS A 32 -0.02 -1.84 -21.50
CA LYS A 32 -0.08 -3.28 -21.18
C LYS A 32 -0.90 -3.56 -19.92
N LEU A 33 -0.82 -2.70 -18.91
CA LEU A 33 -1.62 -2.80 -17.68
C LEU A 33 -3.10 -2.45 -17.89
N ARG A 34 -3.42 -1.64 -18.91
CA ARG A 34 -4.81 -1.25 -19.27
C ARG A 34 -5.53 -2.25 -20.19
N THR A 35 -4.82 -3.22 -20.78
CA THR A 35 -5.44 -4.23 -21.64
C THR A 35 -6.45 -5.07 -20.85
N PRO A 36 -7.67 -5.33 -21.37
CA PRO A 36 -8.71 -6.05 -20.63
C PRO A 36 -8.26 -7.44 -20.13
N PRO A 37 -8.80 -7.94 -19.00
CA PRO A 37 -8.35 -9.16 -18.34
C PRO A 37 -8.39 -10.42 -19.21
N SER A 38 -9.20 -10.45 -20.27
CA SER A 38 -9.43 -11.65 -21.09
C SER A 38 -8.22 -12.11 -21.90
N THR A 39 -7.22 -11.25 -22.16
CA THR A 39 -6.00 -11.64 -22.91
C THR A 39 -4.78 -11.88 -22.03
N HIS A 40 -4.84 -11.48 -20.76
CA HIS A 40 -3.76 -11.64 -19.77
C HIS A 40 -4.25 -12.25 -18.45
N ALA A 41 -5.34 -13.02 -18.48
CA ALA A 41 -5.74 -13.88 -17.38
C ALA A 41 -4.66 -14.95 -17.20
N HIS A 42 -3.55 -14.56 -16.58
CA HIS A 42 -2.71 -15.45 -15.83
C HIS A 42 -3.68 -16.09 -14.83
N HIS A 43 -4.13 -17.30 -15.13
CA HIS A 43 -4.89 -18.11 -14.20
C HIS A 43 -4.11 -18.07 -12.88
N ILE A 44 -4.62 -17.33 -11.90
CA ILE A 44 -4.09 -17.37 -10.55
C ILE A 44 -4.55 -18.72 -10.01
N ASP A 45 -3.74 -19.73 -10.26
CA ASP A 45 -3.94 -21.04 -9.68
C ASP A 45 -3.66 -20.93 -8.17
N TYR A 46 -4.72 -20.66 -7.41
CA TYR A 46 -4.73 -20.68 -5.95
C TYR A 46 -4.57 -22.10 -5.39
N ASN A 47 -4.67 -23.14 -6.21
CA ASN A 47 -4.68 -24.54 -5.79
C ASN A 47 -3.41 -25.31 -6.13
N GLY A 48 -2.44 -24.68 -6.81
CA GLY A 48 -1.08 -25.12 -7.15
C GLY A 48 -0.78 -26.62 -7.00
N ALA A 49 -0.52 -27.29 -8.12
CA ALA A 49 0.10 -28.62 -8.35
C ALA A 49 0.09 -29.65 -7.18
N PRO A 50 -0.35 -30.90 -7.41
CA PRO A 50 -0.50 -31.97 -6.39
C PRO A 50 0.70 -32.20 -5.45
N ASP A 51 1.94 -31.92 -5.88
CA ASP A 51 3.17 -32.14 -5.10
C ASP A 51 3.38 -31.15 -3.94
N ARG A 52 2.50 -30.15 -3.77
CA ARG A 52 2.68 -29.08 -2.77
C ARG A 52 2.20 -29.40 -1.35
N VAL A 53 1.58 -30.55 -1.08
CA VAL A 53 1.03 -30.83 0.26
C VAL A 53 2.08 -30.80 1.38
N ARG A 54 3.25 -31.42 1.15
CA ARG A 54 4.37 -31.39 2.12
C ARG A 54 4.98 -30.00 2.25
N GLN A 55 5.07 -29.26 1.14
CA GLN A 55 5.56 -27.89 1.13
C GLN A 55 4.65 -26.94 1.90
N ARG A 56 3.32 -27.07 1.76
CA ARG A 56 2.33 -26.31 2.53
C ARG A 56 2.44 -26.56 4.03
N ALA A 57 2.70 -27.80 4.45
CA ALA A 57 2.90 -28.11 5.86
C ALA A 57 4.15 -27.40 6.43
N ALA A 58 5.27 -27.42 5.69
CA ALA A 58 6.48 -26.70 6.07
C ALA A 58 6.27 -25.17 6.09
N ASP A 59 5.62 -24.63 5.06
CA ASP A 59 5.29 -23.21 4.94
C ASP A 59 4.41 -22.73 6.11
N ARG A 60 3.41 -23.52 6.52
CA ARG A 60 2.59 -23.24 7.71
C ARG A 60 3.39 -23.22 9.00
N VAL A 61 4.27 -24.21 9.20
CA VAL A 61 5.13 -24.26 10.39
C VAL A 61 6.05 -23.05 10.44
N THR A 62 6.67 -22.68 9.31
CA THR A 62 7.48 -21.48 9.18
C THR A 62 6.69 -20.23 9.56
N PHE A 63 5.48 -20.05 9.01
CA PHE A 63 4.62 -18.92 9.37
C PHE A 63 4.33 -18.90 10.87
N LEU A 64 3.92 -20.04 11.44
CA LEU A 64 3.56 -20.11 12.84
C LEU A 64 4.76 -19.77 13.74
N LEU A 65 5.95 -20.29 13.46
CA LEU A 65 7.14 -19.98 14.26
C LEU A 65 7.55 -18.52 14.16
N TRP A 66 7.40 -17.92 12.98
CA TRP A 66 7.92 -16.58 12.69
C TRP A 66 6.96 -15.46 13.06
N GLN A 67 5.65 -15.69 12.89
CA GLN A 67 4.64 -14.66 13.05
C GLN A 67 3.76 -14.85 14.30
N THR A 68 3.59 -16.08 14.81
CA THR A 68 2.69 -16.31 15.98
C THR A 68 3.15 -15.57 17.22
N THR A 69 4.46 -15.43 17.46
CA THR A 69 4.96 -14.67 18.61
C THR A 69 4.54 -13.20 18.53
N MET A 70 4.53 -12.61 17.34
CA MET A 70 4.04 -11.25 17.10
C MET A 70 2.52 -11.16 17.34
N TYR A 71 1.76 -12.11 16.79
CA TYR A 71 0.30 -12.13 16.91
C TYR A 71 -0.20 -12.43 18.33
N THR A 72 0.53 -13.23 19.10
CA THR A 72 0.09 -13.64 20.44
C THR A 72 0.52 -12.67 21.53
N LEU A 73 1.66 -11.99 21.37
CA LEU A 73 2.19 -11.10 22.41
C LEU A 73 1.94 -9.63 22.12
N LEU A 74 2.30 -9.15 20.92
CA LEU A 74 2.28 -7.71 20.62
C LEU A 74 0.93 -7.24 20.09
N TRP A 75 0.21 -8.11 19.40
CA TRP A 75 -1.08 -7.77 18.81
C TRP A 75 -2.15 -7.41 19.84
N PRO A 76 -2.36 -8.15 20.94
CA PRO A 76 -3.35 -7.77 21.96
C PRO A 76 -3.03 -6.42 22.60
N ILE A 77 -1.73 -6.14 22.82
CA ILE A 77 -1.27 -4.86 23.37
C ILE A 77 -1.53 -3.73 22.39
N ARG A 78 -1.16 -3.90 21.11
CA ARG A 78 -1.41 -2.91 20.05
C ARG A 78 -2.90 -2.62 19.88
N MET A 79 -3.73 -3.67 19.86
CA MET A 79 -5.19 -3.53 19.75
C MET A 79 -5.77 -2.81 20.97
N LEU A 80 -5.34 -3.15 22.18
CA LEU A 80 -5.78 -2.45 23.39
C LEU A 80 -5.42 -0.97 23.32
N LEU A 81 -4.18 -0.63 22.98
CA LEU A 81 -3.73 0.75 22.84
C LEU A 81 -4.49 1.49 21.73
N ALA A 82 -4.75 0.83 20.60
CA ALA A 82 -5.51 1.37 19.49
C ALA A 82 -6.97 1.68 19.87
N VAL A 83 -7.61 0.77 20.61
CA VAL A 83 -8.97 0.93 21.10
C VAL A 83 -9.04 2.08 22.11
N LEU A 84 -8.15 2.08 23.11
CA LEU A 84 -8.08 3.16 24.10
C LEU A 84 -7.82 4.51 23.41
N GLY A 85 -6.86 4.57 22.48
CA GLY A 85 -6.59 5.76 21.70
C GLY A 85 -7.82 6.22 20.93
N THR A 86 -8.48 5.31 20.20
CA THR A 86 -9.67 5.64 19.40
C THR A 86 -10.82 6.18 20.23
N LEU A 87 -11.00 5.69 21.47
CA LEU A 87 -12.09 6.11 22.35
C LEU A 87 -11.79 7.40 23.11
N PHE A 88 -10.52 7.67 23.46
CA PHE A 88 -10.17 8.73 24.40
C PHE A 88 -9.30 9.86 23.85
N THR A 89 -8.46 9.60 22.85
CA THR A 89 -7.44 10.57 22.41
C THR A 89 -7.43 10.87 20.92
N HIS A 90 -7.93 9.97 20.08
CA HIS A 90 -7.97 10.18 18.63
C HIS A 90 -9.00 11.22 18.25
N ARG A 91 -8.66 12.04 17.26
CA ARG A 91 -9.54 13.08 16.72
C ARG A 91 -10.22 12.63 15.44
N ASP A 92 -11.27 13.34 15.05
CA ASP A 92 -11.89 13.12 13.75
C ASP A 92 -10.96 13.62 12.61
N PRO A 93 -11.03 13.01 11.41
CA PRO A 93 -10.29 13.45 10.24
C PRO A 93 -10.70 14.85 9.77
N THR A 94 -9.75 15.55 9.15
CA THR A 94 -9.93 16.82 8.44
C THR A 94 -9.72 16.60 6.94
N GLU A 95 -10.07 17.58 6.10
CA GLU A 95 -9.74 17.52 4.67
C GLU A 95 -8.23 17.42 4.42
N ALA A 96 -7.41 18.05 5.26
CA ALA A 96 -5.95 17.93 5.17
C ALA A 96 -5.50 16.48 5.38
N ASP A 97 -6.12 15.73 6.29
CA ASP A 97 -5.80 14.30 6.49
C ASP A 97 -6.20 13.46 5.26
N VAL A 98 -7.34 13.78 4.63
CA VAL A 98 -7.79 13.12 3.40
C VAL A 98 -6.83 13.37 2.25
N LEU A 99 -6.38 14.62 2.07
CA LEU A 99 -5.39 14.98 1.05
C LEU A 99 -4.05 14.28 1.30
N ARG A 100 -3.55 14.31 2.55
CA ARG A 100 -2.33 13.56 2.91
C ARG A 100 -2.49 12.07 2.64
N PHE A 101 -3.62 11.47 2.97
CA PHE A 101 -3.90 10.08 2.65
C PHE A 101 -3.79 9.79 1.15
N ILE A 102 -4.36 10.65 0.30
CA ILE A 102 -4.29 10.50 -1.16
C ILE A 102 -2.85 10.63 -1.66
N PHE A 103 -2.09 11.62 -1.19
CA PHE A 103 -0.79 11.97 -1.78
C PHE A 103 0.43 11.33 -1.09
N GLU A 104 0.28 10.78 0.11
CA GLU A 104 1.32 10.09 0.90
C GLU A 104 1.05 8.58 1.03
N SER A 105 0.16 8.01 0.21
CA SER A 105 -0.03 6.55 0.05
C SER A 105 -0.15 6.18 -1.43
N SER A 106 -0.21 4.89 -1.75
CA SER A 106 -0.39 4.42 -3.14
C SER A 106 -1.68 4.91 -3.80
N MET A 107 -2.66 5.43 -3.05
CA MET A 107 -3.81 6.15 -3.61
C MET A 107 -3.40 7.22 -4.63
N LEU A 108 -2.21 7.81 -4.44
CA LEU A 108 -1.58 8.75 -5.36
C LEU A 108 -1.53 8.19 -6.79
N MET A 109 -1.23 6.89 -6.94
CA MET A 109 -1.03 6.26 -8.25
C MET A 109 -2.28 6.40 -9.13
N LEU A 110 -3.46 6.46 -8.51
CA LEU A 110 -4.77 6.59 -9.17
C LEU A 110 -5.10 8.03 -9.59
N VAL A 111 -4.34 9.02 -9.10
CA VAL A 111 -4.59 10.44 -9.40
C VAL A 111 -4.25 10.76 -10.85
N ARG A 112 -5.15 11.48 -11.51
CA ARG A 112 -5.09 11.88 -12.92
C ARG A 112 -5.27 13.40 -13.03
N LYS A 113 -4.94 13.98 -14.18
CA LYS A 113 -5.31 15.37 -14.47
C LYS A 113 -6.84 15.49 -14.56
N GLY A 114 -7.38 16.54 -13.96
CA GLY A 114 -8.79 16.91 -14.11
C GLY A 114 -9.07 17.59 -15.45
N MET A 115 -10.32 18.01 -15.63
CA MET A 115 -10.77 18.71 -16.85
C MET A 115 -10.29 20.16 -16.93
N ARG A 116 -9.91 20.75 -15.80
CA ARG A 116 -9.44 22.14 -15.70
C ARG A 116 -7.99 22.18 -15.25
N ASP A 117 -7.29 23.22 -15.66
CA ASP A 117 -5.91 23.44 -15.25
C ASP A 117 -5.80 23.60 -13.73
N GLY A 118 -4.84 22.89 -13.14
CA GLY A 118 -4.65 22.85 -11.68
C GLY A 118 -5.62 21.93 -10.93
N GLU A 119 -6.63 21.36 -11.60
CA GLU A 119 -7.50 20.34 -11.02
C GLU A 119 -6.92 18.93 -11.27
N TYR A 120 -7.14 18.07 -10.28
CA TYR A 120 -6.79 16.66 -10.28
C TYR A 120 -8.00 15.82 -9.93
N LEU A 121 -8.04 14.59 -10.43
CA LEU A 121 -9.12 13.65 -10.23
C LEU A 121 -8.58 12.31 -9.76
N ILE A 122 -9.14 11.77 -8.69
CA ILE A 122 -9.11 10.34 -8.40
C ILE A 122 -10.51 9.79 -8.64
N ALA A 123 -10.63 8.73 -9.42
CA ALA A 123 -11.92 8.10 -9.71
C ALA A 123 -11.75 6.59 -9.83
N VAL A 124 -12.55 5.88 -9.06
CA VAL A 124 -12.70 4.42 -9.12
C VAL A 124 -14.18 4.15 -9.37
N THR A 125 -14.49 3.52 -10.50
CA THR A 125 -15.88 3.31 -10.94
C THR A 125 -16.32 1.86 -10.86
N HIS A 126 -15.37 0.92 -10.72
CA HIS A 126 -15.66 -0.51 -10.73
C HIS A 126 -15.25 -1.18 -9.42
N CYS A 127 -15.35 -0.52 -8.27
CA CYS A 127 -14.98 -1.15 -7.00
C CYS A 127 -15.96 -2.29 -6.66
N GLN A 128 -15.43 -3.45 -6.31
CA GLN A 128 -16.25 -4.64 -5.99
C GLN A 128 -16.27 -4.98 -4.50
N VAL A 129 -15.70 -4.12 -3.65
CA VAL A 129 -15.57 -4.32 -2.20
C VAL A 129 -16.95 -4.38 -1.54
N ARG A 130 -17.21 -5.46 -0.80
CA ARG A 130 -18.43 -5.65 -0.01
C ARG A 130 -18.08 -5.81 1.46
N MET A 131 -18.64 -4.94 2.29
CA MET A 131 -18.46 -4.96 3.74
C MET A 131 -19.65 -5.61 4.43
N VAL A 132 -19.43 -6.32 5.53
CA VAL A 132 -20.46 -7.00 6.34
C VAL A 132 -20.39 -6.57 7.80
N HIS A 133 -21.56 -6.34 8.41
CA HIS A 133 -21.73 -6.08 9.84
C HIS A 133 -23.01 -6.79 10.31
N GLY A 134 -22.86 -7.91 11.02
CA GLY A 134 -24.02 -8.73 11.41
C GLY A 134 -24.79 -9.19 10.17
N ALA A 135 -26.09 -8.86 10.11
CA ALA A 135 -26.93 -9.15 8.95
C ALA A 135 -26.86 -8.07 7.83
N CYS A 136 -26.18 -6.95 8.07
CA CYS A 136 -26.10 -5.84 7.13
C CYS A 136 -24.90 -5.99 6.19
N THR A 137 -25.08 -5.59 4.93
CA THR A 137 -24.01 -5.55 3.92
C THR A 137 -23.94 -4.16 3.30
N GLN A 138 -22.74 -3.60 3.16
CA GLN A 138 -22.47 -2.41 2.35
C GLN A 138 -21.72 -2.81 1.09
N SER A 139 -21.91 -2.08 0.00
CA SER A 139 -20.99 -2.13 -1.14
C SER A 139 -20.33 -0.77 -1.31
N LEU A 140 -19.00 -0.78 -1.46
CA LEU A 140 -18.27 0.34 -2.02
C LEU A 140 -18.14 0.04 -3.52
N ALA A 141 -19.04 0.60 -4.32
CA ALA A 141 -19.11 0.39 -5.76
C ALA A 141 -18.25 1.39 -6.53
N SER A 142 -18.19 2.63 -6.03
CA SER A 142 -17.38 3.69 -6.63
C SER A 142 -17.05 4.79 -5.63
N PHE A 143 -15.97 5.51 -5.90
CA PHE A 143 -15.73 6.82 -5.30
C PHE A 143 -14.98 7.71 -6.28
N SER A 144 -15.11 9.02 -6.10
CA SER A 144 -14.32 9.99 -6.83
C SER A 144 -14.05 11.23 -5.98
N ALA A 145 -12.91 11.88 -6.23
CA ALA A 145 -12.58 13.16 -5.63
C ALA A 145 -11.94 14.09 -6.66
N ARG A 146 -12.45 15.32 -6.72
CA ARG A 146 -11.85 16.43 -7.47
C ARG A 146 -11.09 17.33 -6.53
N ILE A 147 -9.83 17.58 -6.84
CA ILE A 147 -8.86 18.18 -5.93
C ILE A 147 -8.14 19.31 -6.64
N VAL A 148 -7.84 20.38 -5.91
CA VAL A 148 -6.87 21.41 -6.32
C VAL A 148 -5.70 21.37 -5.36
N LEU A 149 -4.49 21.41 -5.89
CA LEU A 149 -3.26 21.53 -5.11
C LEU A 149 -2.73 22.97 -5.21
N PRO A 150 -1.98 23.44 -4.21
CA PRO A 150 -1.34 24.75 -4.31
C PRO A 150 -0.36 24.78 -5.48
N THR A 151 -0.14 25.97 -6.04
CA THR A 151 0.86 26.19 -7.09
C THR A 151 2.25 26.44 -6.52
N THR A 152 2.32 26.94 -5.28
CA THR A 152 3.56 27.33 -4.61
C THR A 152 4.21 26.12 -3.95
N VAL A 153 5.49 25.91 -4.26
CA VAL A 153 6.33 24.92 -3.56
C VAL A 153 6.86 25.52 -2.27
N ASP A 154 7.01 24.70 -1.23
CA ASP A 154 7.76 25.06 -0.04
C ASP A 154 9.23 25.30 -0.43
N PRO A 155 9.78 26.51 -0.21
CA PRO A 155 11.14 26.83 -0.60
C PRO A 155 12.20 26.02 0.15
N ARG A 156 11.89 25.42 1.30
CA ARG A 156 12.81 24.59 2.09
C ARG A 156 12.96 23.20 1.51
N THR A 157 11.85 22.61 1.08
CA THR A 157 11.79 21.22 0.61
C THR A 157 11.74 21.09 -0.91
N GLY A 158 11.34 22.16 -1.61
CA GLY A 158 11.12 22.17 -3.06
C GLY A 158 9.86 21.43 -3.50
N PHE A 159 9.00 21.01 -2.58
CA PHE A 159 7.79 20.23 -2.85
C PHE A 159 6.51 21.01 -2.53
N LEU A 160 5.39 20.58 -3.09
CA LEU A 160 4.08 21.13 -2.76
C LEU A 160 3.65 20.68 -1.36
N ASP A 161 3.07 21.61 -0.59
CA ASP A 161 2.36 21.28 0.64
C ASP A 161 0.92 20.85 0.30
N VAL A 162 0.68 19.54 0.31
CA VAL A 162 -0.64 18.99 -0.03
C VAL A 162 -1.73 19.38 0.98
N THR A 163 -1.36 19.80 2.19
CA THR A 163 -2.33 20.22 3.22
C THR A 163 -2.96 21.57 2.92
N ALA A 164 -2.31 22.39 2.09
CA ALA A 164 -2.86 23.63 1.57
C ALA A 164 -3.73 23.43 0.31
N GLY A 165 -3.96 22.19 -0.10
CA GLY A 165 -4.91 21.85 -1.17
C GLY A 165 -6.36 21.97 -0.72
N SER A 166 -7.28 21.67 -1.63
CA SER A 166 -8.72 21.67 -1.34
C SER A 166 -9.44 20.57 -2.10
N ILE A 167 -10.43 19.95 -1.45
CA ILE A 167 -11.32 18.97 -2.08
C ILE A 167 -12.54 19.74 -2.60
N LEU A 168 -12.65 19.86 -3.92
CA LEU A 168 -13.77 20.55 -4.56
C LEU A 168 -15.06 19.73 -4.44
N GLU A 169 -14.93 18.42 -4.60
CA GLU A 169 -16.04 17.49 -4.65
C GLU A 169 -15.55 16.09 -4.29
N PHE A 170 -16.31 15.39 -3.45
CA PHE A 170 -16.10 13.98 -3.15
C PHE A 170 -17.43 13.24 -3.28
N THR A 171 -17.42 12.13 -4.01
CA THR A 171 -18.59 11.27 -4.21
C THR A 171 -18.29 9.85 -3.78
N ILE A 172 -19.25 9.20 -3.12
CA ILE A 172 -19.21 7.78 -2.77
C ILE A 172 -20.48 7.15 -3.33
N ASN A 173 -20.34 6.12 -4.17
CA ASN A 173 -21.47 5.45 -4.84
C ASN A 173 -22.42 6.43 -5.56
N GLY A 174 -21.86 7.50 -6.14
CA GLY A 174 -22.63 8.57 -6.80
C GLY A 174 -23.22 9.64 -5.87
N SER A 175 -23.21 9.43 -4.55
CA SER A 175 -23.68 10.42 -3.57
C SER A 175 -22.55 11.35 -3.13
N ARG A 176 -22.77 12.66 -3.19
CA ARG A 176 -21.80 13.67 -2.73
C ARG A 176 -21.70 13.67 -1.21
N THR A 177 -20.49 13.83 -0.67
CA THR A 177 -20.24 14.06 0.75
C THR A 177 -19.24 15.20 0.96
N THR A 178 -19.38 15.91 2.07
CA THR A 178 -18.41 16.88 2.58
C THR A 178 -17.80 16.43 3.91
N ASN A 179 -18.08 15.20 4.34
CA ASN A 179 -17.63 14.66 5.62
C ASN A 179 -16.26 13.96 5.47
N PRO A 180 -15.16 14.52 6.00
CA PRO A 180 -13.83 13.93 5.86
C PRO A 180 -13.72 12.52 6.46
N THR A 181 -14.54 12.21 7.47
CA THR A 181 -14.61 10.88 8.07
C THR A 181 -15.07 9.83 7.06
N GLN A 182 -16.10 10.12 6.27
CA GLN A 182 -16.59 9.23 5.22
C GLN A 182 -15.62 9.16 4.04
N MET A 183 -15.02 10.29 3.66
CA MET A 183 -14.01 10.34 2.61
C MET A 183 -12.82 9.43 2.96
N LEU A 184 -12.28 9.57 4.17
CA LEU A 184 -11.16 8.76 4.64
C LEU A 184 -11.54 7.28 4.77
N ALA A 185 -12.75 6.98 5.27
CA ALA A 185 -13.24 5.60 5.34
C ALA A 185 -13.31 4.95 3.94
N ALA A 186 -13.79 5.66 2.92
CA ALA A 186 -13.87 5.17 1.55
C ALA A 186 -12.48 4.89 0.95
N LEU A 187 -11.56 5.86 1.11
CA LEU A 187 -10.18 5.74 0.61
C LEU A 187 -9.42 4.63 1.32
N HIS A 188 -9.51 4.56 2.66
CA HIS A 188 -8.86 3.54 3.48
C HIS A 188 -9.38 2.15 3.13
N THR A 189 -10.70 1.99 3.06
CA THR A 189 -11.34 0.73 2.65
C THR A 189 -10.84 0.30 1.27
N TYR A 190 -10.80 1.21 0.29
CA TYR A 190 -10.28 0.87 -1.03
C TYR A 190 -8.79 0.48 -1.01
N CYS A 191 -7.96 1.26 -0.32
CA CYS A 191 -6.53 1.00 -0.20
C CYS A 191 -6.25 -0.39 0.40
N VAL A 192 -6.90 -0.71 1.52
CA VAL A 192 -6.65 -1.94 2.28
C VAL A 192 -7.39 -3.16 1.70
N ALA A 193 -8.60 -2.99 1.17
CA ALA A 193 -9.38 -4.12 0.66
C ALA A 193 -9.17 -4.39 -0.83
N SER A 194 -8.83 -3.37 -1.62
CA SER A 194 -8.70 -3.47 -3.07
C SER A 194 -7.24 -3.38 -3.53
N MET A 195 -6.51 -2.31 -3.22
CA MET A 195 -5.12 -2.16 -3.70
C MET A 195 -4.17 -3.16 -3.04
N HIS A 196 -4.26 -3.32 -1.74
CA HIS A 196 -3.45 -4.28 -0.99
C HIS A 196 -3.68 -5.72 -1.49
N THR A 197 -4.94 -6.15 -1.73
CA THR A 197 -5.20 -7.51 -2.23
C THR A 197 -4.67 -7.74 -3.65
N LYS A 198 -4.69 -6.72 -4.50
CA LYS A 198 -4.01 -6.73 -5.80
C LYS A 198 -2.49 -6.90 -5.66
N MET A 199 -1.86 -6.22 -4.69
CA MET A 199 -0.43 -6.37 -4.40
C MET A 199 -0.09 -7.82 -3.97
N HIS A 200 -0.96 -8.47 -3.20
CA HIS A 200 -0.83 -9.90 -2.88
C HIS A 200 -0.99 -10.79 -4.12
N ALA A 201 -1.92 -10.49 -5.03
CA ALA A 201 -2.10 -11.25 -6.26
C ALA A 201 -0.89 -11.19 -7.20
N VAL A 202 -0.30 -9.99 -7.39
CA VAL A 202 0.92 -9.85 -8.22
C VAL A 202 2.13 -10.49 -7.55
N ALA A 203 2.21 -10.47 -6.22
CA ALA A 203 3.24 -11.17 -5.46
C ALA A 203 3.30 -12.67 -5.82
N GLY A 204 2.15 -13.34 -5.87
CA GLY A 204 2.10 -14.76 -6.30
C GLY A 204 2.59 -14.97 -7.74
N THR A 205 2.34 -14.00 -8.63
CA THR A 205 2.79 -14.06 -10.03
C THR A 205 4.30 -13.88 -10.17
N ILE A 206 4.89 -12.88 -9.50
CA ILE A 206 6.34 -12.67 -9.53
C ILE A 206 7.10 -13.84 -8.90
N MET A 207 6.58 -14.43 -7.83
CA MET A 207 7.21 -15.59 -7.19
C MET A 207 7.26 -16.80 -8.13
N ARG A 208 6.17 -17.12 -8.82
CA ARG A 208 6.16 -18.20 -9.82
C ARG A 208 7.16 -17.94 -10.93
N LYS A 209 7.31 -16.68 -11.36
CA LYS A 209 8.29 -16.30 -12.38
C LYS A 209 9.72 -16.53 -11.90
N ILE A 210 10.05 -16.07 -10.69
CA ILE A 210 11.37 -16.29 -10.07
C ILE A 210 11.69 -17.79 -9.96
N GLU A 211 10.72 -18.61 -9.56
CA GLU A 211 10.90 -20.07 -9.48
C GLU A 211 11.08 -20.72 -10.85
N THR A 212 10.20 -20.44 -11.79
CA THR A 212 10.19 -21.08 -13.11
C THR A 212 11.48 -20.78 -13.87
N ASP A 213 11.94 -19.54 -13.78
CA ASP A 213 13.16 -19.07 -14.43
C ASP A 213 14.42 -19.28 -13.58
N GLN A 214 14.29 -19.83 -12.36
CA GLN A 214 15.39 -20.06 -11.42
C GLN A 214 16.24 -18.81 -11.15
N ILE A 215 15.61 -17.65 -10.93
CA ILE A 215 16.29 -16.37 -10.69
C ILE A 215 16.76 -16.31 -9.22
N THR A 216 17.82 -17.05 -8.92
CA THR A 216 18.34 -17.28 -7.56
C THR A 216 18.62 -16.01 -6.76
N ALA A 217 19.07 -14.95 -7.44
CA ALA A 217 19.32 -13.64 -6.84
C ALA A 217 18.07 -12.99 -6.21
N LEU A 218 16.85 -13.44 -6.56
CA LEU A 218 15.58 -12.96 -6.03
C LEU A 218 14.89 -13.94 -5.08
N TYR A 219 15.50 -15.09 -4.75
CA TYR A 219 14.90 -16.09 -3.86
C TYR A 219 14.46 -15.58 -2.48
N PRO A 220 15.08 -14.54 -1.88
CA PRO A 220 14.54 -13.95 -0.65
C PRO A 220 13.07 -13.44 -0.75
N SER A 221 12.56 -13.15 -1.95
CA SER A 221 11.13 -12.82 -2.15
C SER A 221 10.20 -14.01 -1.95
N LEU A 222 10.73 -15.23 -2.06
CA LEU A 222 9.91 -16.44 -1.99
C LEU A 222 9.58 -16.85 -0.56
N GLU A 223 10.46 -16.48 0.36
CA GLU A 223 10.60 -17.13 1.66
C GLU A 223 9.41 -16.92 2.60
N ILE A 224 8.98 -15.68 2.78
CA ILE A 224 7.85 -15.35 3.68
C ILE A 224 6.53 -15.36 2.92
N THR A 225 6.56 -14.97 1.64
CA THR A 225 5.32 -14.75 0.88
C THR A 225 4.54 -16.04 0.62
N ARG A 226 5.19 -17.20 0.43
CA ARG A 226 4.46 -18.49 0.32
C ARG A 226 3.73 -18.84 1.60
N ALA A 227 4.48 -18.84 2.69
CA ALA A 227 3.99 -19.16 4.03
C ALA A 227 2.81 -18.25 4.42
N LEU A 228 2.95 -16.96 4.17
CA LEU A 228 1.89 -15.99 4.41
C LEU A 228 0.68 -16.21 3.49
N HIS A 229 0.86 -16.37 2.18
CA HIS A 229 -0.26 -16.59 1.27
C HIS A 229 -1.02 -17.90 1.57
N ASP A 230 -0.33 -18.99 1.91
CA ASP A 230 -1.00 -20.24 2.30
C ASP A 230 -1.86 -20.04 3.54
N VAL A 231 -1.32 -19.39 4.58
CA VAL A 231 -2.08 -19.10 5.80
C VAL A 231 -3.26 -18.16 5.52
N LEU A 232 -3.05 -17.10 4.74
CA LEU A 232 -4.12 -16.19 4.34
C LEU A 232 -5.23 -16.89 3.53
N LEU A 233 -4.95 -17.92 2.74
CA LEU A 233 -5.97 -18.52 1.88
C LEU A 233 -6.62 -19.76 2.50
N HIS A 234 -5.92 -20.44 3.40
CA HIS A 234 -6.28 -21.79 3.85
C HIS A 234 -6.34 -21.98 5.36
N SER A 235 -5.94 -20.99 6.17
CA SER A 235 -6.06 -21.07 7.63
C SER A 235 -7.41 -20.56 8.13
N SER A 236 -7.92 -21.14 9.23
CA SER A 236 -9.05 -20.59 9.99
C SER A 236 -8.70 -19.28 10.70
N TRP A 237 -7.42 -18.90 10.75
CA TRP A 237 -6.94 -17.63 11.28
C TRP A 237 -6.83 -16.57 10.20
N SER A 238 -7.09 -16.93 8.94
CA SER A 238 -7.04 -15.99 7.85
C SER A 238 -8.03 -14.87 8.09
N PRO A 239 -7.61 -13.60 7.91
CA PRO A 239 -8.52 -12.49 7.99
C PRO A 239 -9.42 -12.41 6.73
N VAL A 240 -9.32 -13.36 5.80
CA VAL A 240 -10.24 -13.58 4.68
C VAL A 240 -11.00 -14.90 4.79
N ALA A 241 -10.92 -15.64 5.92
CA ALA A 241 -11.64 -16.90 6.15
C ALA A 241 -13.18 -16.75 6.28
N GLY A 242 -13.71 -15.54 6.10
CA GLY A 242 -15.13 -15.24 6.12
C GLY A 242 -15.73 -15.22 7.54
N PRO A 243 -17.02 -14.88 7.69
CA PRO A 243 -17.64 -14.64 9.00
C PRO A 243 -17.67 -15.86 9.93
N LYS A 244 -17.40 -17.06 9.41
CA LYS A 244 -17.38 -18.31 10.19
C LYS A 244 -16.08 -18.51 10.99
N SER A 245 -15.05 -17.68 10.77
CA SER A 245 -13.76 -17.78 11.43
C SER A 245 -13.69 -17.02 12.77
N GLY A 246 -14.56 -17.39 13.73
CA GLY A 246 -14.40 -17.08 15.17
C GLY A 246 -13.97 -15.66 15.58
N TRP A 247 -13.36 -15.58 16.78
CA TRP A 247 -12.99 -14.36 17.53
C TRP A 247 -11.99 -13.41 16.85
N SER A 248 -11.41 -13.77 15.70
CA SER A 248 -10.32 -13.03 15.05
C SER A 248 -10.74 -12.26 13.79
N ASN A 249 -12.00 -12.35 13.35
CA ASN A 249 -12.42 -11.70 12.12
C ASN A 249 -12.76 -10.21 12.32
N PHE A 250 -11.71 -9.38 12.38
CA PHE A 250 -11.82 -7.92 12.35
C PHE A 250 -11.88 -7.37 10.93
N ASN A 251 -11.75 -8.22 9.90
CA ASN A 251 -11.89 -7.78 8.52
C ASN A 251 -13.39 -7.65 8.18
N PRO A 252 -13.86 -6.43 7.90
CA PRO A 252 -15.25 -6.21 7.56
C PRO A 252 -15.58 -6.66 6.14
N VAL A 253 -14.61 -7.05 5.31
CA VAL A 253 -14.80 -7.31 3.89
C VAL A 253 -15.03 -8.79 3.59
N THR A 254 -15.97 -9.11 2.69
CA THR A 254 -16.23 -10.50 2.32
C THR A 254 -15.10 -11.08 1.47
N ARG A 255 -14.80 -12.36 1.68
CA ARG A 255 -13.79 -13.09 0.90
C ARG A 255 -14.05 -12.99 -0.60
N GLU A 256 -15.30 -13.16 -1.01
CA GLU A 256 -15.70 -13.16 -2.42
C GLU A 256 -15.38 -11.82 -3.08
N SER A 257 -15.63 -10.71 -2.38
CA SER A 257 -15.30 -9.38 -2.90
C SER A 257 -13.80 -9.11 -2.96
N LEU A 258 -13.01 -9.58 -1.98
CA LEU A 258 -11.54 -9.46 -2.00
C LEU A 258 -10.94 -10.25 -3.17
N VAL A 259 -11.44 -11.47 -3.43
CA VAL A 259 -11.01 -12.29 -4.56
C VAL A 259 -11.37 -11.59 -5.88
N ALA A 260 -12.60 -11.11 -6.00
CA ALA A 260 -13.04 -10.42 -7.21
C ALA A 260 -12.21 -9.14 -7.47
N GLU A 261 -11.90 -8.37 -6.42
CA GLU A 261 -11.07 -7.17 -6.54
C GLU A 261 -9.61 -7.42 -6.86
N SER A 262 -9.05 -8.53 -6.41
CA SER A 262 -7.67 -8.91 -6.74
C SER A 262 -7.45 -9.10 -8.25
N LEU A 263 -8.53 -9.39 -8.98
CA LEU A 263 -8.54 -9.58 -10.44
C LEU A 263 -8.96 -8.32 -11.21
N ASN A 264 -9.45 -7.30 -10.52
CA ASN A 264 -10.03 -6.12 -11.15
C ASN A 264 -9.05 -4.95 -11.26
N TRP A 265 -8.27 -4.92 -12.34
CA TRP A 265 -7.21 -3.92 -12.56
C TRP A 265 -7.65 -2.68 -13.33
N ALA A 266 -8.93 -2.58 -13.72
CA ALA A 266 -9.42 -1.58 -14.67
C ALA A 266 -9.07 -0.13 -14.30
N ASP A 267 -9.15 0.20 -13.01
CA ASP A 267 -8.92 1.55 -12.51
C ASP A 267 -7.51 1.76 -11.92
N PHE A 268 -6.71 0.70 -11.81
CA PHE A 268 -5.37 0.77 -11.24
C PHE A 268 -4.38 1.33 -12.27
N THR A 269 -3.97 2.58 -12.05
CA THR A 269 -3.01 3.29 -12.91
C THR A 269 -1.82 3.75 -12.09
N HIS A 270 -0.67 4.00 -12.73
CA HIS A 270 0.49 4.63 -12.09
C HIS A 270 0.56 6.14 -12.39
N ALA A 271 -0.53 6.71 -12.92
CA ALA A 271 -0.58 8.05 -13.49
C ALA A 271 -0.08 9.13 -12.53
N GLY A 272 -0.49 9.10 -11.27
CA GLY A 272 -0.10 10.13 -10.31
C GLY A 272 1.39 10.13 -10.00
N VAL A 273 2.07 8.98 -10.05
CA VAL A 273 3.53 8.92 -9.88
C VAL A 273 4.21 9.73 -10.97
N PHE A 274 3.81 9.55 -12.23
CA PHE A 274 4.37 10.30 -13.35
C PHE A 274 4.04 11.80 -13.29
N LEU A 275 2.82 12.14 -12.88
CA LEU A 275 2.36 13.52 -12.77
C LEU A 275 3.09 14.30 -11.67
N PHE A 276 3.46 13.63 -10.58
CA PHE A 276 3.93 14.29 -9.37
C PHE A 276 5.36 13.96 -8.93
N LYS A 277 6.09 13.09 -9.64
CA LYS A 277 7.47 12.67 -9.27
C LYS A 277 8.46 13.83 -9.02
N ASP A 278 8.21 15.00 -9.60
CA ASP A 278 9.08 16.18 -9.44
C ASP A 278 8.45 17.24 -8.51
N ARG A 279 7.24 16.99 -7.97
CA ARG A 279 6.46 17.97 -7.19
C ARG A 279 6.07 17.48 -5.80
N LEU A 280 6.03 16.17 -5.58
CA LEU A 280 5.68 15.56 -4.30
C LEU A 280 6.77 14.57 -3.85
N PRO A 281 7.11 14.53 -2.55
CA PRO A 281 8.18 13.67 -2.05
C PRO A 281 7.82 12.19 -2.22
N PHE A 282 6.58 11.81 -1.91
CA PHE A 282 6.12 10.43 -2.02
C PHE A 282 6.11 9.93 -3.46
N ALA A 283 5.61 10.74 -4.39
CA ALA A 283 5.65 10.46 -5.82
C ALA A 283 7.09 10.26 -6.33
N ARG A 284 8.01 11.12 -5.88
CA ARG A 284 9.44 11.02 -6.21
C ARG A 284 10.04 9.72 -5.72
N PHE A 285 9.73 9.34 -4.49
CA PHE A 285 10.20 8.10 -3.89
C PHE A 285 9.71 6.88 -4.68
N LEU A 286 8.39 6.79 -4.96
CA LEU A 286 7.84 5.69 -5.76
C LEU A 286 8.45 5.63 -7.16
N TRP A 287 8.67 6.78 -7.80
CA TRP A 287 9.32 6.85 -9.11
C TRP A 287 10.75 6.29 -9.09
N VAL A 288 11.56 6.70 -8.11
CA VAL A 288 12.95 6.22 -7.97
C VAL A 288 12.96 4.73 -7.61
N ALA A 289 12.09 4.29 -6.70
CA ALA A 289 11.97 2.89 -6.32
C ALA A 289 11.61 2.00 -7.51
N ARG A 290 10.60 2.38 -8.28
CA ARG A 290 10.20 1.69 -9.51
C ARG A 290 11.37 1.53 -10.48
N ASN A 291 12.09 2.63 -10.74
CA ASN A 291 13.24 2.61 -11.65
C ASN A 291 14.39 1.77 -11.12
N ALA A 292 14.69 1.84 -9.82
CA ALA A 292 15.73 1.04 -9.18
C ALA A 292 15.40 -0.45 -9.29
N THR A 293 14.16 -0.86 -9.02
CA THR A 293 13.73 -2.25 -9.17
C THR A 293 13.89 -2.74 -10.60
N ILE A 294 13.42 -1.99 -11.59
CA ILE A 294 13.57 -2.36 -13.01
C ILE A 294 15.06 -2.44 -13.40
N LYS A 295 15.85 -1.44 -13.02
CA LYS A 295 17.28 -1.36 -13.34
C LYS A 295 18.06 -2.58 -12.81
N HIS A 296 17.80 -2.99 -11.56
CA HIS A 296 18.58 -4.04 -10.90
C HIS A 296 18.08 -5.46 -11.15
N THR A 297 16.86 -5.62 -11.67
CA THR A 297 16.29 -6.94 -11.97
C THR A 297 16.32 -7.32 -13.44
N ARG A 298 16.29 -6.35 -14.36
CA ARG A 298 16.34 -6.60 -15.80
C ARG A 298 17.58 -7.41 -16.24
N PRO A 299 18.80 -7.17 -15.73
CA PRO A 299 19.97 -8.00 -16.06
C PRO A 299 19.86 -9.46 -15.61
N LEU A 300 18.92 -9.77 -14.71
CA LEU A 300 18.68 -11.12 -14.20
C LEU A 300 17.63 -11.89 -15.03
N GLY A 301 17.16 -11.31 -16.14
CA GLY A 301 16.13 -11.91 -16.98
C GLY A 301 14.69 -11.54 -16.60
N LEU A 302 14.48 -10.67 -15.61
CA LEU A 302 13.14 -10.22 -15.25
C LEU A 302 12.63 -9.19 -16.26
N ASP A 303 11.51 -9.49 -16.93
CA ASP A 303 10.89 -8.53 -17.85
C ASP A 303 10.28 -7.33 -17.10
N ALA A 304 9.89 -6.30 -17.85
CA ALA A 304 9.39 -5.05 -17.28
C ALA A 304 8.09 -5.22 -16.46
N VAL A 305 7.24 -6.17 -16.83
CA VAL A 305 5.96 -6.41 -16.12
C VAL A 305 6.25 -7.07 -14.77
N HIS A 306 7.09 -8.10 -14.77
CA HIS A 306 7.46 -8.79 -13.54
C HIS A 306 8.34 -7.92 -12.62
N ALA A 307 9.17 -7.04 -13.18
CA ALA A 307 9.90 -6.04 -12.40
C ALA A 307 8.95 -5.02 -11.75
N GLU A 308 7.89 -4.61 -12.44
CA GLU A 308 6.84 -3.77 -11.85
C GLU A 308 6.14 -4.50 -10.70
N TYR A 309 5.80 -5.78 -10.88
CA TYR A 309 5.19 -6.59 -9.82
C TYR A 309 6.10 -6.73 -8.60
N LEU A 310 7.40 -6.89 -8.82
CA LEU A 310 8.37 -6.88 -7.71
C LEU A 310 8.38 -5.51 -7.01
N PHE A 311 8.33 -4.40 -7.75
CA PHE A 311 8.26 -3.06 -7.14
C PHE A 311 6.99 -2.89 -6.28
N LEU A 312 5.83 -3.26 -6.82
CA LEU A 312 4.55 -3.18 -6.11
C LEU A 312 4.57 -4.02 -4.84
N HIS A 313 5.11 -5.23 -4.94
CA HIS A 313 5.23 -6.18 -3.84
C HIS A 313 6.23 -5.78 -2.76
N SER A 314 7.42 -5.33 -3.15
CA SER A 314 8.55 -5.13 -2.24
C SER A 314 8.60 -3.74 -1.63
N VAL A 315 8.24 -2.72 -2.41
CA VAL A 315 8.38 -1.32 -1.99
C VAL A 315 7.03 -0.66 -1.79
N ALA A 316 6.15 -0.67 -2.80
CA ALA A 316 4.88 0.05 -2.69
C ALA A 316 4.00 -0.50 -1.57
N HIS A 317 3.83 -1.83 -1.50
CA HIS A 317 3.07 -2.51 -0.44
C HIS A 317 3.63 -2.24 0.96
N ALA A 318 4.93 -2.41 1.15
CA ALA A 318 5.58 -2.22 2.44
C ALA A 318 5.48 -0.76 2.94
N VAL A 319 5.68 0.19 2.03
CA VAL A 319 5.58 1.62 2.34
C VAL A 319 4.13 2.05 2.54
N ASP A 320 3.17 1.43 1.87
CA ASP A 320 1.75 1.65 2.12
C ASP A 320 1.36 1.25 3.54
N HIS A 321 1.77 0.07 4.02
CA HIS A 321 1.51 -0.34 5.41
C HIS A 321 2.00 0.73 6.40
N TYR A 322 3.26 1.13 6.25
CA TYR A 322 3.84 2.18 7.08
C TYR A 322 3.07 3.50 6.97
N SER A 323 2.83 3.99 5.75
CA SER A 323 2.25 5.32 5.54
C SER A 323 0.77 5.35 5.95
N VAL A 324 -0.03 4.35 5.58
CA VAL A 324 -1.42 4.21 6.01
C VAL A 324 -1.52 4.15 7.52
N HIS A 325 -0.64 3.38 8.18
CA HIS A 325 -0.61 3.35 9.65
C HIS A 325 -0.29 4.72 10.24
N GLU A 326 0.80 5.36 9.81
CA GLU A 326 1.23 6.66 10.34
C GLU A 326 0.20 7.77 10.11
N LEU A 327 -0.46 7.77 8.95
CA LEU A 327 -1.48 8.74 8.58
C LEU A 327 -2.78 8.54 9.39
N THR A 328 -3.05 7.32 9.88
CA THR A 328 -4.33 7.00 10.52
C THR A 328 -4.24 6.72 12.03
N LYS A 329 -3.05 6.47 12.60
CA LYS A 329 -2.86 6.07 14.01
C LYS A 329 -3.32 7.08 15.07
N GLY A 330 -3.70 8.29 14.70
CA GLY A 330 -4.28 9.31 15.61
C GLY A 330 -5.72 9.71 15.25
N LEU A 331 -6.32 9.01 14.28
CA LEU A 331 -7.61 9.36 13.71
C LEU A 331 -8.71 8.39 14.14
N ARG A 332 -9.92 8.93 14.25
CA ARG A 332 -11.15 8.22 14.58
C ARG A 332 -12.11 8.27 13.39
N PHE A 333 -12.25 7.16 12.69
CA PHE A 333 -13.20 7.03 11.58
C PHE A 333 -13.74 5.59 11.52
N PRO A 334 -14.98 5.40 11.03
CA PRO A 334 -15.60 4.09 10.98
C PRO A 334 -15.00 3.28 9.83
N ILE A 335 -15.06 1.96 9.97
CA ILE A 335 -14.87 1.04 8.85
C ILE A 335 -15.97 1.24 7.80
N TRP A 336 -17.21 1.45 8.26
CA TRP A 336 -18.39 1.53 7.40
C TRP A 336 -18.47 2.91 6.75
N VAL A 337 -18.33 2.92 5.42
CA VAL A 337 -18.26 4.15 4.62
C VAL A 337 -19.57 4.96 4.67
N GLY A 338 -20.69 4.29 4.91
CA GLY A 338 -22.02 4.89 4.91
C GLY A 338 -22.40 5.56 6.22
N ASP A 339 -21.63 5.36 7.29
CA ASP A 339 -21.93 5.95 8.58
C ASP A 339 -21.46 7.41 8.61
N GLU A 340 -22.42 8.34 8.63
CA GLU A 340 -22.13 9.78 8.70
C GLU A 340 -21.55 10.18 10.05
N ASN A 341 -21.80 9.38 11.09
CA ASN A 341 -21.42 9.70 12.44
C ASN A 341 -20.71 8.50 13.03
N ALA A 342 -19.39 8.58 13.16
CA ALA A 342 -18.54 7.57 13.81
C ALA A 342 -18.83 7.39 15.32
N ARG A 343 -20.10 7.42 15.74
CA ARG A 343 -20.59 7.44 17.12
C ARG A 343 -20.87 6.05 17.65
N ASN A 344 -21.03 5.05 16.78
CA ASN A 344 -21.16 3.67 17.24
C ASN A 344 -19.81 3.18 17.78
N VAL A 345 -19.71 3.11 19.11
CA VAL A 345 -18.53 2.62 19.84
C VAL A 345 -18.08 1.25 19.32
N ALA A 346 -19.02 0.35 19.00
CA ALA A 346 -18.69 -0.97 18.50
C ALA A 346 -17.98 -0.92 17.13
N ASP A 347 -18.42 -0.03 16.23
CA ASP A 347 -17.79 0.14 14.92
C ASP A 347 -16.45 0.86 15.01
N LEU A 348 -16.31 1.81 15.95
CA LEU A 348 -15.02 2.44 16.25
C LEU A 348 -14.01 1.44 16.79
N VAL A 349 -14.42 0.58 17.72
CA VAL A 349 -13.56 -0.49 18.27
C VAL A 349 -13.15 -1.44 17.15
N ARG A 350 -14.09 -1.89 16.32
CA ARG A 350 -13.78 -2.75 15.17
C ARG A 350 -12.82 -2.05 14.19
N SER A 351 -13.02 -0.77 13.92
CA SER A 351 -12.13 0.06 13.09
C SER A 351 -10.72 0.15 13.66
N ALA A 352 -10.60 0.42 14.96
CA ALA A 352 -9.31 0.45 15.64
C ALA A 352 -8.59 -0.90 15.54
N CYS A 353 -9.31 -1.99 15.83
CA CYS A 353 -8.80 -3.34 15.69
C CYS A 353 -8.31 -3.61 14.26
N PHE A 354 -9.17 -3.42 13.26
CA PHE A 354 -8.83 -3.67 11.86
C PHE A 354 -7.59 -2.89 11.40
N ARG A 355 -7.54 -1.58 11.62
CA ARG A 355 -6.43 -0.72 11.17
C ARG A 355 -5.10 -1.11 11.81
N TYR A 356 -5.09 -1.39 13.12
CA TYR A 356 -3.84 -1.78 13.79
C TYR A 356 -3.48 -3.24 13.54
N SER A 357 -4.45 -4.06 13.14
CA SER A 357 -4.24 -5.44 12.77
C SER A 357 -3.72 -5.63 11.35
N PHE A 358 -4.10 -4.73 10.43
CA PHE A 358 -3.78 -4.81 9.01
C PHE A 358 -2.77 -3.78 8.56
N ASP A 359 -2.85 -2.53 9.03
CA ASP A 359 -2.02 -1.46 8.48
C ASP A 359 -0.66 -1.43 9.17
N ALA A 360 -0.63 -1.64 10.50
CA ALA A 360 0.59 -1.53 11.27
C ALA A 360 1.62 -2.60 10.84
N PRO A 361 2.83 -2.21 10.40
CA PRO A 361 3.82 -3.18 9.94
C PRO A 361 4.18 -4.16 11.07
N THR A 362 4.10 -5.46 10.79
CA THR A 362 4.44 -6.53 11.72
C THR A 362 5.68 -7.27 11.24
N LEU A 363 6.82 -6.57 11.31
CA LEU A 363 8.12 -7.15 11.02
C LEU A 363 8.39 -8.35 11.93
N ASN A 364 8.85 -9.45 11.33
CA ASN A 364 9.28 -10.63 12.06
C ASN A 364 10.59 -10.32 12.81
N PRO A 365 10.62 -10.38 14.15
CA PRO A 365 11.80 -10.04 14.94
C PRO A 365 12.93 -11.08 14.81
N PHE A 366 12.60 -12.31 14.39
CA PHE A 366 13.57 -13.41 14.25
C PHE A 366 14.19 -13.49 12.86
N ARG A 367 13.54 -12.88 11.86
CA ARG A 367 14.02 -12.88 10.49
C ARG A 367 13.43 -11.73 9.72
N SER A 368 14.10 -10.59 9.80
CA SER A 368 13.71 -9.43 9.04
C SER A 368 14.02 -9.63 7.55
N ASN A 369 13.06 -9.25 6.73
CA ASN A 369 13.13 -9.26 5.28
C ASN A 369 13.28 -7.83 4.72
N LEU A 370 13.69 -6.88 5.56
CA LEU A 370 13.93 -5.50 5.18
C LEU A 370 15.07 -5.41 4.15
N LEU A 371 14.88 -4.62 3.08
CA LEU A 371 15.89 -4.47 2.03
C LEU A 371 17.24 -3.98 2.57
N ARG A 372 17.22 -3.19 3.66
CA ARG A 372 18.39 -2.65 4.34
C ARG A 372 19.32 -3.69 4.95
N GLU A 373 18.82 -4.90 5.20
CA GLU A 373 19.56 -5.98 5.86
C GLU A 373 20.26 -6.92 4.86
N PHE A 374 19.95 -6.78 3.57
CA PHE A 374 20.61 -7.58 2.55
C PHE A 374 22.01 -7.03 2.22
N PRO A 375 22.95 -7.90 1.76
CA PRO A 375 24.28 -7.48 1.34
C PRO A 375 24.23 -6.34 0.34
N ARG A 376 25.16 -5.39 0.46
CA ARG A 376 25.16 -4.13 -0.29
C ARG A 376 25.20 -4.34 -1.81
N ASP A 377 25.80 -5.44 -2.25
CA ASP A 377 26.00 -5.88 -3.63
C ASP A 377 24.90 -6.83 -4.14
N SER A 378 23.99 -7.27 -3.26
CA SER A 378 22.77 -7.97 -3.68
C SER A 378 21.82 -7.05 -4.45
N VAL A 379 20.86 -7.64 -5.15
CA VAL A 379 19.82 -6.90 -5.88
C VAL A 379 19.03 -5.99 -4.92
N TYR A 380 18.61 -6.52 -3.77
CA TYR A 380 17.88 -5.78 -2.74
C TYR A 380 18.71 -4.69 -2.08
N GLY A 381 19.98 -4.96 -1.76
CA GLY A 381 20.88 -3.95 -1.21
C GLY A 381 21.20 -2.81 -2.19
N ARG A 382 21.22 -3.11 -3.50
CA ARG A 382 21.34 -2.08 -4.56
C ARG A 382 20.07 -1.24 -4.68
N ILE A 383 18.89 -1.85 -4.66
CA ILE A 383 17.61 -1.13 -4.65
C ILE A 383 17.52 -0.22 -3.43
N TYR A 384 17.73 -0.76 -2.23
CA TYR A 384 17.68 0.00 -0.96
C TYR A 384 18.58 1.24 -1.00
N ARG A 385 19.82 1.08 -1.47
CA ARG A 385 20.78 2.19 -1.56
C ARG A 385 20.24 3.37 -2.38
N GLU A 386 19.62 3.10 -3.53
CA GLU A 386 19.10 4.16 -4.40
C GLU A 386 17.87 4.85 -3.81
N ILE A 387 16.97 4.11 -3.15
CA ILE A 387 15.75 4.69 -2.57
C ILE A 387 15.99 5.40 -1.24
N ARG A 388 16.96 4.95 -0.45
CA ARG A 388 17.34 5.55 0.83
C ARG A 388 17.87 6.96 0.67
N ASP A 389 18.58 7.22 -0.43
CA ASP A 389 19.12 8.55 -0.73
C ASP A 389 18.01 9.56 -1.09
N VAL A 390 16.78 9.09 -1.36
CA VAL A 390 15.58 9.93 -1.57
C VAL A 390 14.82 10.13 -0.27
N ASN A 391 14.47 9.03 0.41
CA ASN A 391 13.81 9.06 1.72
C ASN A 391 14.22 7.80 2.50
N ARG A 392 14.97 7.99 3.59
CA ARG A 392 15.45 6.88 4.42
C ARG A 392 14.33 6.20 5.19
N GLU A 393 13.36 6.95 5.69
CA GLU A 393 12.27 6.41 6.51
C GLU A 393 11.42 5.41 5.71
N TRP A 394 11.02 5.77 4.49
CA TRP A 394 10.30 4.87 3.59
C TRP A 394 11.18 3.74 3.05
N ALA A 395 12.48 3.99 2.84
CA ALA A 395 13.40 2.92 2.43
C ALA A 395 13.61 1.87 3.54
N ASP A 396 13.62 2.30 4.80
CA ASP A 396 13.90 1.44 5.96
C ASP A 396 12.77 0.46 6.28
N VAL A 397 11.56 0.68 5.71
CA VAL A 397 10.42 -0.24 5.84
C VAL A 397 10.21 -1.13 4.61
N ALA A 398 10.90 -0.87 3.49
CA ALA A 398 10.77 -1.68 2.29
C ALA A 398 11.31 -3.10 2.50
N THR A 399 10.70 -4.10 1.86
CA THR A 399 11.00 -5.52 2.09
C THR A 399 11.24 -6.32 0.82
N ALA A 400 12.03 -7.39 0.92
CA ALA A 400 12.24 -8.31 -0.19
C ALA A 400 11.01 -9.21 -0.45
N SER A 401 10.16 -9.42 0.55
CA SER A 401 8.93 -10.22 0.48
C SER A 401 7.75 -9.49 1.11
N ILE A 402 6.52 -9.93 0.80
CA ILE A 402 5.32 -9.32 1.38
C ILE A 402 5.34 -9.48 2.90
N MET A 403 5.12 -8.37 3.61
CA MET A 403 4.97 -8.37 5.06
C MET A 403 3.53 -8.68 5.45
N TYR A 404 3.34 -9.08 6.70
CA TYR A 404 2.10 -8.85 7.44
C TYR A 404 2.41 -7.91 8.59
#